data_AF-A0A9P6FSL9-F1
#
_entry.id   AF-A0A9P6FSL9-F1
#
_cell.length_a   1.000
_cell.length_b   1.000
_cell.length_c   1.000
_cell.angle_alpha   90.00
_cell.angle_beta   90.00
_cell.angle_gamma   90.00
#
_symmetry.space_group_name_H-M   'P 1'
#
loop_
_entity.id
_entity.type
_entity.pdbx_description
1 polymer ?
#
loop_
_entity_poly.entity_id
_entity_poly.type
_entity_poly.pdbx_seq_one_letter_code
_entity_poly.pdbx_strand_id
1 'polypeptide(L)'
;MAAQFDLDALPYVDKQIDEPGMRTQVDKLIAAELKRMPKPRDPSALFPDIDLFKDRALLQQELERVRKGKPMEPTLDLSRYQLEPPSTSTPDNDNNTNTPLTASEELPEGKILWLKALGNADAQLEQQNQRILNLELIQKFGANAWNVHNYQLEYDLTNLRKVVDDKKGEVLELNKQRKRDQLEVAESLQRLEAKWAEMISATLQVEVASASLESELEQLKAYEAKLVKELGIPLESADSTTSMAS
;
A
#
# COMPACT_ATOMS: atom_id res chain seq x y z
N MET A 1 2.14 -27.18 7.84
CA MET A 1 1.38 -26.81 6.63
C MET A 1 0.28 -25.86 7.08
N ALA A 2 0.38 -24.57 6.78
CA ALA A 2 -0.75 -23.68 6.98
C ALA A 2 -1.87 -24.19 6.06
N ALA A 3 -3.07 -24.41 6.60
CA ALA A 3 -4.24 -24.70 5.79
C ALA A 3 -4.38 -23.52 4.81
N GLN A 4 -4.18 -23.80 3.52
CA GLN A 4 -4.38 -22.82 2.48
C GLN A 4 -5.90 -22.64 2.37
N PHE A 5 -6.41 -21.62 3.05
CA PHE A 5 -7.78 -21.19 2.88
C PHE A 5 -7.85 -20.47 1.54
N ASP A 6 -8.35 -21.18 0.53
CA ASP A 6 -8.69 -20.56 -0.74
C ASP A 6 -9.94 -19.70 -0.53
N LEU A 7 -9.72 -18.42 -0.24
CA LEU A 7 -10.78 -17.42 -0.21
C LEU A 7 -11.21 -17.16 -1.66
N ASP A 8 -12.39 -17.67 -2.02
CA ASP A 8 -12.99 -17.41 -3.32
C ASP A 8 -13.86 -16.15 -3.24
N ALA A 9 -13.53 -15.17 -4.08
CA ALA A 9 -14.32 -13.97 -4.30
C ALA A 9 -14.18 -13.61 -5.78
N LEU A 10 -15.28 -13.27 -6.45
CA LEU A 10 -15.33 -13.09 -7.90
C LEU A 10 -15.58 -11.61 -8.28
N PRO A 11 -14.58 -10.69 -8.17
CA PRO A 11 -14.75 -9.27 -8.46
C PRO A 11 -15.39 -8.91 -9.81
N TYR A 12 -15.18 -9.70 -10.87
CA TYR A 12 -15.76 -9.42 -12.18
C TYR A 12 -17.25 -9.81 -12.29
N VAL A 13 -17.73 -10.66 -11.38
CA VAL A 13 -19.09 -11.21 -11.33
C VAL A 13 -19.90 -10.50 -10.24
N ASP A 14 -19.33 -10.38 -9.04
CA ASP A 14 -19.95 -9.84 -7.83
C ASP A 14 -19.97 -8.29 -7.80
N LYS A 15 -20.70 -7.68 -8.72
CA LYS A 15 -20.83 -6.21 -8.83
C LYS A 15 -21.65 -5.56 -7.70
N GLN A 16 -22.32 -6.37 -6.87
CA GLN A 16 -23.16 -5.90 -5.77
C GLN A 16 -22.35 -5.16 -4.69
N ILE A 17 -21.05 -5.44 -4.58
CA ILE A 17 -20.15 -4.73 -3.64
C ILE A 17 -20.00 -3.24 -4.03
N ASP A 18 -20.11 -2.92 -5.32
CA ASP A 18 -20.02 -1.55 -5.82
C ASP A 18 -21.29 -0.73 -5.61
N GLU A 19 -22.38 -1.34 -5.13
CA GLU A 19 -23.61 -0.62 -4.81
C GLU A 19 -23.39 0.39 -3.66
N PRO A 20 -23.98 1.59 -3.76
CA PRO A 20 -23.79 2.62 -2.77
C PRO A 20 -24.37 2.17 -1.42
N GLY A 21 -23.53 2.16 -0.38
CA GLY A 21 -23.91 1.78 0.98
C GLY A 21 -23.46 0.38 1.41
N MET A 22 -23.29 -0.56 0.48
CA MET A 22 -22.88 -1.94 0.81
C MET A 22 -21.51 -1.98 1.48
N ARG A 23 -20.52 -1.27 0.93
CA ARG A 23 -19.18 -1.11 1.55
C ARG A 23 -19.27 -0.62 3.00
N THR A 24 -20.09 0.40 3.25
CA THR A 24 -20.22 0.97 4.60
C THR A 24 -20.86 0.00 5.60
N GLN A 25 -21.76 -0.88 5.13
CA GLN A 25 -22.36 -1.91 5.96
C GLN A 25 -21.36 -3.02 6.28
N VAL A 26 -20.61 -3.47 5.27
CA VAL A 26 -19.53 -4.45 5.45
C VAL A 26 -18.46 -3.91 6.41
N ASP A 27 -18.04 -2.65 6.25
CA ASP A 27 -17.07 -2.01 7.15
C ASP A 27 -17.57 -1.94 8.60
N LYS A 28 -18.87 -1.68 8.82
CA LYS A 28 -19.48 -1.71 10.16
C LYS A 28 -19.43 -3.10 10.78
N LEU A 29 -19.70 -4.14 9.99
CA LEU A 29 -19.63 -5.53 10.45
C LEU A 29 -18.18 -5.94 10.77
N ILE A 30 -17.22 -5.58 9.90
CA ILE A 30 -15.79 -5.79 10.14
C ILE A 30 -15.36 -5.08 11.42
N ALA A 31 -15.77 -3.82 11.61
CA ALA A 31 -15.45 -3.05 12.82
C ALA A 31 -16.08 -3.64 14.08
N ALA A 32 -17.30 -4.19 14.01
CA ALA A 32 -17.94 -4.88 15.13
C ALA A 32 -17.17 -6.15 15.51
N GLU A 33 -16.68 -6.90 14.52
CA GLU A 33 -15.92 -8.12 14.76
C GLU A 33 -14.50 -7.81 15.26
N LEU A 34 -13.83 -6.78 14.71
CA LEU A 34 -12.54 -6.28 15.20
C LEU A 34 -12.59 -5.81 16.67
N LYS A 35 -13.76 -5.37 17.16
CA LYS A 35 -13.95 -5.04 18.59
C LYS A 35 -14.05 -6.29 19.48
N ARG A 36 -14.52 -7.41 18.93
CA ARG A 36 -14.66 -8.68 19.66
C ARG A 36 -13.35 -9.46 19.66
N MET A 37 -12.59 -9.36 18.57
CA MET A 37 -11.28 -9.99 18.44
C MET A 37 -10.22 -9.26 19.28
N PRO A 38 -9.17 -9.96 19.74
CA PRO A 38 -7.98 -9.30 20.27
C PRO A 38 -7.40 -8.35 19.21
N LYS A 39 -6.78 -7.25 19.67
CA LYS A 39 -6.21 -6.23 18.77
C LYS A 39 -5.36 -6.92 17.70
N PRO A 40 -5.61 -6.66 16.40
CA PRO A 40 -4.81 -7.23 15.34
C PRO A 40 -3.34 -6.87 15.53
N ARG A 41 -2.45 -7.77 15.11
CA ARG A 41 -1.01 -7.56 15.15
C ARG A 41 -0.69 -6.24 14.42
N ASP A 42 0.10 -5.40 15.07
CA ASP A 42 0.51 -4.11 14.50
C ASP A 42 1.18 -4.38 13.12
N PRO A 43 0.69 -3.78 12.03
CA PRO A 43 1.28 -3.96 10.70
C PRO A 43 2.75 -3.55 10.65
N SER A 44 3.18 -2.65 11.54
CA SER A 44 4.59 -2.26 11.66
C SER A 44 5.49 -3.43 12.06
N ALA A 45 4.98 -4.38 12.85
CA ALA A 45 5.70 -5.58 13.26
C ALA A 45 5.84 -6.65 12.15
N LEU A 46 5.31 -6.38 10.94
CA LEU A 46 5.58 -7.19 9.74
C LEU A 46 6.91 -6.81 9.10
N PHE A 47 7.37 -5.59 9.33
CA PHE A 47 8.63 -5.10 8.79
C PHE A 47 9.69 -5.16 9.88
N PRO A 48 10.90 -5.67 9.59
CA PRO A 48 12.00 -5.57 10.54
C PRO A 48 12.36 -4.09 10.74
N ASP A 49 12.68 -3.71 11.98
CA ASP A 49 13.25 -2.39 12.25
C ASP A 49 14.59 -2.27 11.50
N ILE A 50 14.62 -1.38 10.50
CA ILE A 50 15.82 -1.11 9.72
C ILE A 50 16.60 -0.01 10.44
N ASP A 51 17.68 -0.35 11.13
CA ASP A 51 18.59 0.70 11.61
C ASP A 51 19.36 1.26 10.41
N LEU A 52 19.06 2.50 10.07
CA LEU A 52 19.73 3.23 9.01
C LEU A 52 21.16 3.58 9.43
N PHE A 53 22.10 3.50 8.49
CA PHE A 53 23.48 3.99 8.62
C PHE A 53 24.33 3.33 9.72
N LYS A 54 24.11 2.04 10.02
CA LYS A 54 24.92 1.27 11.00
C LYS A 54 26.43 1.48 10.86
N ASP A 55 26.92 1.52 9.63
CA ASP A 55 28.35 1.59 9.34
C ASP A 55 28.91 3.03 9.35
N ARG A 56 28.06 4.05 9.51
CA ARG A 56 28.43 5.46 9.36
C ARG A 56 28.01 6.28 10.56
N ALA A 57 28.91 6.37 11.54
CA ALA A 57 28.71 7.12 12.78
C ALA A 57 28.29 8.59 12.55
N LEU A 58 28.86 9.27 11.56
CA LEU A 58 28.49 10.66 11.23
C LEU A 58 27.02 10.79 10.79
N LEU A 59 26.53 9.84 10.01
CA LEU A 59 25.14 9.86 9.54
C LEU A 59 24.16 9.47 10.65
N GLN A 60 24.56 8.58 11.56
CA GLN A 60 23.78 8.30 12.77
C GLN A 60 23.63 9.54 13.67
N GLN A 61 24.72 10.29 13.88
CA GLN A 61 24.67 11.53 14.65
C GLN A 61 23.73 12.56 14.02
N GLU A 62 23.78 12.72 12.69
CA GLU A 62 22.86 13.58 11.96
C GLU A 62 21.41 13.09 12.04
N LEU A 63 21.18 11.78 11.91
CA LEU A 63 19.86 11.18 12.05
C LEU A 63 19.29 11.42 13.46
N GLU A 64 20.11 11.29 14.50
CA GLU A 64 19.72 11.62 15.87
C GLU A 64 19.43 13.10 16.06
N ARG A 65 20.23 13.99 15.45
CA ARG A 65 19.99 15.44 15.48
C ARG A 65 18.65 15.79 14.85
N VAL A 66 18.37 15.24 13.67
CA VAL A 66 17.10 15.42 12.94
C VAL A 66 15.94 14.83 13.75
N ARG A 67 16.10 13.63 14.32
CA ARG A 67 15.10 13.01 15.21
C ARG A 67 14.81 13.87 16.44
N LYS A 68 15.80 14.60 16.94
CA LYS A 68 15.68 15.57 18.05
C LYS A 68 15.17 16.95 17.58
N GLY A 69 14.90 17.14 16.28
CA GLY A 69 14.39 18.39 15.71
C GLY A 69 15.35 19.58 15.82
N LYS A 70 16.64 19.35 16.09
CA LYS A 70 17.61 20.43 16.22
C LYS A 70 17.98 20.96 14.83
N PRO A 71 18.01 22.27 14.57
CA PRO A 71 18.54 22.82 13.32
C PRO A 71 20.03 22.45 13.14
N MET A 72 20.54 22.54 11.91
CA MET A 72 21.99 22.38 11.68
C MET A 72 22.72 23.60 12.26
N GLU A 73 23.76 23.35 13.06
CA GLU A 73 24.67 24.36 13.62
C GLU A 73 26.01 24.27 12.88
N PRO A 74 26.66 25.37 12.44
CA PRO A 74 26.14 26.62 11.87
C PRO A 74 25.93 26.50 10.35
N THR A 75 25.23 27.47 9.77
CA THR A 75 25.25 27.80 8.33
C THR A 75 26.66 27.78 7.78
N LEU A 76 26.85 27.19 6.60
CA LEU A 76 28.12 27.11 5.86
C LEU A 76 28.95 28.39 6.08
N ASP A 77 30.14 28.26 6.68
CA ASP A 77 30.99 29.43 6.94
C ASP A 77 31.56 29.96 5.62
N LEU A 78 30.95 31.04 5.12
CA LEU A 78 31.37 31.71 3.90
C LEU A 78 32.53 32.69 4.14
N SER A 79 32.91 32.97 5.40
CA SER A 79 34.00 33.90 5.71
C SER A 79 35.34 33.45 5.12
N ARG A 80 35.52 32.14 4.94
CA ARG A 80 36.69 31.56 4.26
C ARG A 80 36.85 32.01 2.81
N TYR A 81 35.75 32.34 2.13
CA TYR A 81 35.76 32.78 0.73
C TYR A 81 35.72 34.30 0.57
N GLN A 82 35.73 35.04 1.69
CA GLN A 82 35.77 36.50 1.70
C GLN A 82 37.21 36.94 2.03
N LEU A 83 37.74 37.92 1.29
CA LEU A 83 38.96 38.64 1.67
C LEU A 83 38.58 39.81 2.57
N GLU A 84 38.02 39.53 3.75
CA GLU A 84 37.81 40.59 4.73
C GLU A 84 39.18 41.05 5.26
N PRO A 85 39.45 42.37 5.30
CA PRO A 85 40.66 42.87 5.93
C PRO A 85 40.66 42.48 7.41
N PRO A 86 41.83 42.26 8.03
CA PRO A 86 41.89 41.97 9.47
C PRO A 86 41.18 43.10 10.23
N SER A 87 40.14 42.75 11.00
CA SER A 87 39.28 43.70 11.71
C SER A 87 40.12 44.70 12.50
N THR A 88 39.96 45.98 12.19
CA THR A 88 40.50 47.12 12.97
C THR A 88 39.54 47.58 14.07
N SER A 89 38.33 47.00 14.12
CA SER A 89 37.33 47.29 15.14
C SER A 89 37.37 46.26 16.27
N THR A 90 37.51 46.76 17.49
CA THR A 90 37.24 46.06 18.74
C THR A 90 35.90 45.34 18.68
N PRO A 91 35.76 44.11 19.23
CA PRO A 91 34.44 43.59 19.50
C PRO A 91 33.81 44.47 20.59
N ASP A 92 32.71 45.14 20.27
CA ASP A 92 31.82 45.74 21.27
C ASP A 92 31.28 44.60 22.15
N ASN A 93 31.98 44.30 23.23
CA ASN A 93 31.40 43.64 24.38
C ASN A 93 31.96 44.30 25.64
N ASP A 94 31.04 44.91 26.37
CA ASP A 94 31.24 45.56 27.64
C ASP A 94 32.11 44.71 28.57
N ASN A 95 33.27 45.22 28.96
CA ASN A 95 33.64 45.50 30.34
C ASN A 95 35.15 45.71 30.47
N ASN A 96 35.52 46.98 30.62
CA ASN A 96 36.63 47.47 31.44
C ASN A 96 37.90 46.61 31.48
N THR A 97 38.72 46.72 30.44
CA THR A 97 40.18 46.97 30.53
C THR A 97 40.62 47.46 29.16
N ASN A 98 40.81 48.78 29.04
CA ASN A 98 41.23 49.44 27.81
C ASN A 98 42.64 49.03 27.42
N THR A 99 42.75 48.01 26.56
CA THR A 99 43.83 47.91 25.59
C THR A 99 43.16 47.75 24.23
N PRO A 100 43.23 48.76 23.34
CA PRO A 100 42.66 48.63 22.01
C PRO A 100 43.38 47.49 21.29
N LEU A 101 42.67 46.40 20.96
CA LEU A 101 43.11 45.44 19.93
C LEU A 101 43.04 46.15 18.58
N THR A 102 43.91 47.14 18.41
CA THR A 102 44.17 47.79 17.15
C THR A 102 45.05 46.86 16.35
N ALA A 103 44.81 46.77 15.04
CA ALA A 103 45.77 46.21 14.09
C ALA A 103 47.02 47.10 13.96
N SER A 104 47.54 47.61 15.07
CA SER A 104 48.85 48.23 15.13
C SER A 104 49.88 47.10 14.97
N GLU A 105 50.80 47.30 14.03
CA GLU A 105 51.85 46.36 13.63
C GLU A 105 52.78 45.93 14.79
N GLU A 106 52.67 46.59 15.94
CA GLU A 106 53.56 46.47 17.09
C GLU A 106 53.14 45.39 18.11
N LEU A 107 51.90 44.88 18.08
CA LEU A 107 51.46 43.79 18.97
C LEU A 107 51.56 42.39 18.31
N PRO A 108 52.07 41.36 19.03
CA PRO A 108 52.15 39.98 18.53
C PRO A 108 50.81 39.41 18.03
N GLU A 109 49.70 39.83 18.63
CA GLU A 109 48.35 39.38 18.30
C GLU A 109 47.87 39.95 16.95
N GLY A 110 48.23 41.20 16.62
CA GLY A 110 47.93 41.82 15.32
C GLY A 110 48.66 41.12 14.17
N LYS A 111 49.93 40.75 14.38
CA LYS A 111 50.73 40.01 13.39
C LYS A 111 50.11 38.65 13.03
N ILE A 112 49.51 37.95 13.99
CA ILE A 112 48.86 36.65 13.76
C ILE A 112 47.62 36.80 12.86
N LEU A 113 46.83 37.86 13.06
CA LEU A 113 45.65 38.15 12.24
C LEU A 113 46.04 38.49 10.79
N TRP A 114 47.08 39.29 10.59
CA TRP A 114 47.62 39.59 9.27
C TRP A 114 48.17 38.36 8.56
N LEU A 115 48.91 37.49 9.26
CA LEU A 115 49.39 36.22 8.69
C LEU A 115 48.24 35.29 8.31
N LYS A 116 47.16 35.27 9.11
CA LYS A 116 45.95 34.50 8.79
C LYS A 116 45.23 35.06 7.56
N ALA A 117 45.12 36.38 7.44
CA ALA A 117 44.54 37.04 6.27
C ALA A 117 45.38 36.81 5.00
N LEU A 118 46.71 36.86 5.12
CA LEU A 118 47.63 36.54 4.02
C LEU A 118 47.49 35.08 3.56
N GLY A 119 47.49 34.13 4.50
CA GLY A 119 47.27 32.71 4.17
C GLY A 119 45.91 32.45 3.53
N ASN A 120 44.87 33.20 3.91
CA ASN A 120 43.56 33.15 3.24
C ASN A 120 43.64 33.70 1.81
N ALA A 121 44.32 34.83 1.60
CA ALA A 121 44.52 35.42 0.28
C ALA A 121 45.29 34.47 -0.67
N ASP A 122 46.36 33.85 -0.19
CA ASP A 122 47.14 32.86 -0.95
C ASP A 122 46.28 31.66 -1.34
N ALA A 123 45.50 31.12 -0.39
CA ALA A 123 44.58 30.02 -0.66
C ALA A 123 43.50 30.39 -1.70
N GLN A 124 43.00 31.63 -1.66
CA GLN A 124 42.01 32.12 -2.63
C GLN A 124 42.62 32.34 -4.01
N LEU A 125 43.86 32.81 -4.11
CA LEU A 125 44.57 32.91 -5.39
C LEU A 125 44.67 31.55 -6.07
N GLU A 126 45.10 30.52 -5.32
CA GLU A 126 45.16 29.15 -5.82
C GLU A 126 43.78 28.62 -6.22
N GLN A 127 42.73 28.91 -5.45
CA GLN A 127 41.36 28.53 -5.80
C GLN A 127 40.90 29.21 -7.11
N GLN A 128 41.21 30.49 -7.33
CA GLN A 128 40.87 31.16 -8.58
C GLN A 128 41.65 30.58 -9.77
N ASN A 129 42.95 30.27 -9.59
CA ASN A 129 43.74 29.59 -10.61
C ASN A 129 43.12 28.23 -10.99
N GLN A 130 42.74 27.42 -10.01
CA GLN A 130 42.03 26.15 -10.24
C GLN A 130 40.67 26.37 -10.92
N ARG A 131 39.93 27.40 -10.53
CA ARG A 131 38.65 27.75 -11.16
C ARG A 131 38.82 28.09 -12.63
N ILE A 132 39.84 28.86 -12.99
CA ILE A 132 40.14 29.19 -14.39
C ILE A 132 40.43 27.91 -15.18
N LEU A 133 41.30 27.04 -14.67
CA LEU A 133 41.60 25.75 -15.32
C LEU A 133 40.33 24.88 -15.50
N ASN A 134 39.48 24.80 -14.47
CA ASN A 134 38.22 24.06 -14.54
C ASN A 134 37.25 24.68 -15.56
N LEU A 135 37.17 26.02 -15.63
CA LEU A 135 36.34 26.72 -16.61
C LEU A 135 36.85 26.49 -18.03
N GLU A 136 38.17 26.50 -18.25
CA GLU A 136 38.76 26.17 -19.55
C GLU A 136 38.42 24.72 -19.97
N LEU A 137 38.45 23.78 -19.02
CA LEU A 137 38.08 22.39 -19.28
C LEU A 137 36.59 22.26 -19.64
N ILE A 138 35.71 22.92 -18.88
CA ILE A 138 34.26 22.94 -19.15
C ILE A 138 33.96 23.63 -20.48
N GLN A 139 34.68 24.71 -20.82
CA GLN A 139 34.50 25.39 -22.10
C GLN A 139 34.86 24.49 -23.29
N LYS A 140 35.90 23.66 -23.14
CA LYS A 140 36.34 22.72 -24.19
C LYS A 140 35.46 21.48 -24.30
N PHE A 141 35.08 20.86 -23.18
CA PHE A 141 34.46 19.54 -23.17
C PHE A 141 33.03 19.50 -22.62
N GLY A 142 32.58 20.57 -21.96
CA GLY A 142 31.30 20.61 -21.25
C GLY A 142 30.12 20.34 -22.18
N ALA A 143 30.03 21.04 -23.32
CA ALA A 143 28.93 20.83 -24.26
C ALA A 143 28.85 19.38 -24.78
N ASN A 144 29.99 18.78 -25.13
CA ASN A 144 30.04 17.40 -25.60
C ASN A 144 29.70 16.39 -24.50
N ALA A 145 30.20 16.59 -23.28
CA ALA A 145 29.88 15.74 -22.13
C ALA A 145 28.39 15.81 -21.78
N TRP A 146 27.79 17.00 -21.82
CA TRP A 146 26.35 17.20 -21.60
C TRP A 146 25.51 16.52 -22.68
N ASN A 147 25.91 16.60 -23.95
CA ASN A 147 25.21 15.91 -25.02
C ASN A 147 25.24 14.39 -24.82
N VAL A 148 26.41 13.81 -24.51
CA VAL A 148 26.54 12.37 -24.22
C VAL A 148 25.69 11.97 -23.02
N HIS A 149 25.70 12.77 -21.96
CA HIS A 149 24.86 12.51 -20.79
C HIS A 149 23.38 12.53 -21.15
N ASN A 150 22.93 13.48 -21.97
CA ASN A 150 21.56 13.53 -22.44
C ASN A 150 21.19 12.28 -23.26
N TYR A 151 22.05 11.84 -24.17
CA TYR A 151 21.83 10.59 -24.91
C TYR A 151 21.70 9.36 -24.00
N GLN A 152 22.51 9.29 -22.94
CA GLN A 152 22.39 8.21 -21.94
C GLN A 152 21.07 8.28 -21.19
N LEU A 153 20.64 9.48 -20.77
CA LEU A 153 19.36 9.68 -20.09
C LEU A 153 18.17 9.34 -20.99
N GLU A 154 18.22 9.73 -22.27
CA GLU A 154 17.20 9.37 -23.25
C GLU A 154 17.12 7.85 -23.44
N TYR A 155 18.28 7.18 -23.52
CA TYR A 155 18.35 5.72 -23.59
C TYR A 155 17.73 5.05 -22.36
N ASP A 156 18.13 5.47 -21.16
CA ASP A 156 17.60 4.94 -19.90
C ASP A 156 16.08 5.15 -19.80
N LEU A 157 15.60 6.33 -20.21
CA LEU A 157 14.18 6.64 -20.27
C LEU A 157 13.45 5.71 -21.25
N THR A 158 14.00 5.42 -22.42
CA THR A 158 13.37 4.47 -23.36
C THR A 158 13.32 3.06 -22.78
N ASN A 159 14.35 2.63 -22.07
CA ASN A 159 14.37 1.32 -21.41
C ASN A 159 13.34 1.24 -20.29
N LEU A 160 13.26 2.26 -19.43
CA LEU A 160 12.26 2.32 -18.37
C LEU A 160 10.83 2.31 -18.94
N ARG A 161 10.58 3.04 -20.04
CA ARG A 161 9.28 3.01 -20.72
C ARG A 161 8.93 1.61 -21.21
N LYS A 162 9.87 0.90 -21.86
CA LYS A 162 9.66 -0.48 -22.29
C LYS A 162 9.30 -1.39 -21.11
N VAL A 163 10.07 -1.33 -20.02
CA VAL A 163 9.78 -2.14 -18.82
C VAL A 163 8.39 -1.85 -18.25
N VAL A 164 7.99 -0.58 -18.22
CA VAL A 164 6.64 -0.19 -17.77
C VAL A 164 5.57 -0.75 -18.70
N ASP A 165 5.76 -0.68 -20.01
CA ASP A 165 4.79 -1.18 -20.99
C ASP A 165 4.71 -2.72 -20.97
N ASP A 166 5.83 -3.42 -20.81
CA ASP A 166 5.89 -4.87 -20.63
C ASP A 166 5.12 -5.29 -19.37
N LYS A 167 5.35 -4.59 -18.24
CA LYS A 167 4.63 -4.88 -16.99
C LYS A 167 3.14 -4.56 -17.07
N LYS A 168 2.76 -3.51 -17.78
CA LYS A 168 1.33 -3.26 -18.07
C LYS A 168 0.76 -4.39 -18.93
N GLY A 169 1.49 -4.88 -19.92
CA GLY A 169 1.11 -6.04 -20.74
C GLY A 169 0.87 -7.28 -19.90
N GLU A 170 1.80 -7.61 -19.01
CA GLU A 170 1.67 -8.73 -18.06
C GLU A 170 0.42 -8.58 -17.17
N VAL A 171 0.19 -7.40 -16.60
CA VAL A 171 -0.99 -7.12 -15.76
C VAL A 171 -2.29 -7.25 -16.57
N LEU A 172 -2.30 -6.79 -17.82
CA LEU A 172 -3.48 -6.89 -18.68
C LEU A 172 -3.80 -8.34 -19.06
N GLU A 173 -2.80 -9.14 -19.43
CA GLU A 173 -3.04 -10.56 -19.74
C GLU A 173 -3.50 -11.33 -18.50
N LEU A 174 -2.92 -11.04 -17.33
CA LEU A 174 -3.35 -11.63 -16.06
C LEU A 174 -4.81 -11.26 -15.76
N ASN A 175 -5.18 -9.98 -15.89
CA ASN A 175 -6.56 -9.53 -15.68
C ASN A 175 -7.53 -10.17 -16.69
N LYS A 176 -7.10 -10.35 -17.95
CA LYS A 176 -7.88 -11.05 -18.98
C LYS A 176 -8.07 -12.53 -18.63
N GLN A 177 -7.03 -13.20 -18.14
CA GLN A 177 -7.13 -14.57 -17.65
C GLN A 177 -8.10 -14.67 -16.47
N ARG A 178 -7.91 -13.86 -15.41
CA ARG A 178 -8.84 -13.79 -14.27
C ARG A 178 -10.28 -13.58 -14.71
N LYS A 179 -10.52 -12.67 -15.64
CA LYS A 179 -11.87 -12.41 -16.16
C LYS A 179 -12.46 -13.62 -16.87
N ARG A 180 -11.68 -14.35 -17.68
CA ARG A 180 -12.14 -15.59 -18.35
C ARG A 180 -12.52 -16.64 -17.31
N ASP A 181 -11.62 -16.92 -16.37
CA ASP A 181 -11.82 -17.95 -15.35
C ASP A 181 -13.05 -17.65 -14.49
N GLN A 182 -13.23 -16.38 -14.08
CA GLN A 182 -14.40 -15.98 -13.29
C GLN A 182 -15.71 -16.05 -14.08
N LEU A 183 -15.71 -15.73 -15.38
CA LEU A 183 -16.91 -15.84 -16.22
C LEU A 183 -17.31 -17.30 -16.46
N GLU A 184 -16.35 -18.20 -16.63
CA GLU A 184 -16.59 -19.63 -16.75
C GLU A 184 -17.21 -20.20 -15.45
N VAL A 185 -16.63 -19.85 -14.30
CA VAL A 185 -17.17 -20.24 -13.00
C VAL A 185 -18.57 -19.65 -12.79
N ALA A 186 -18.80 -18.39 -13.18
CA ALA A 186 -20.12 -17.76 -13.06
C ALA A 186 -21.21 -18.49 -13.84
N GLU A 187 -20.92 -18.95 -15.06
CA GLU A 187 -21.87 -19.75 -15.84
C GLU A 187 -22.21 -21.06 -15.12
N SER A 188 -21.18 -21.72 -14.57
CA SER A 188 -21.38 -22.95 -13.79
C SER A 188 -22.21 -22.73 -12.53
N LEU A 189 -22.01 -21.60 -11.85
CA LEU A 189 -22.72 -21.20 -10.63
C LEU A 189 -24.19 -20.89 -10.95
N GLN A 190 -24.46 -20.13 -12.01
CA GLN A 190 -25.83 -19.85 -12.47
C GLN A 190 -26.57 -21.14 -12.83
N ARG A 191 -25.89 -22.09 -13.49
CA ARG A 191 -26.49 -23.40 -13.80
C ARG A 191 -26.83 -24.19 -12.54
N LEU A 192 -25.94 -24.17 -11.54
CA LEU A 192 -26.17 -24.85 -10.27
C LEU A 192 -27.30 -24.19 -9.46
N GLU A 193 -27.36 -22.86 -9.46
CA GLU A 193 -28.42 -22.08 -8.81
C GLU A 193 -29.79 -22.35 -9.46
N ALA A 194 -29.86 -22.39 -10.80
CA ALA A 194 -31.09 -22.74 -11.51
C ALA A 194 -31.56 -24.17 -11.18
N LYS A 195 -30.65 -25.15 -11.17
CA LYS A 195 -30.97 -26.53 -10.76
C LYS A 195 -31.42 -26.62 -9.31
N TRP A 196 -30.79 -25.84 -8.43
CA TRP A 196 -31.17 -25.77 -7.03
C TRP A 196 -32.58 -25.18 -6.86
N ALA A 197 -32.90 -24.09 -7.56
CA ALA A 197 -34.23 -23.49 -7.55
C ALA A 197 -35.29 -24.44 -8.14
N GLU A 198 -34.97 -25.15 -9.22
CA GLU A 198 -35.84 -26.17 -9.81
C GLU A 198 -36.09 -27.33 -8.84
N MET A 199 -35.05 -27.85 -8.18
CA MET A 199 -35.18 -28.93 -7.20
C MET A 199 -36.01 -28.51 -5.98
N ILE A 200 -35.86 -27.27 -5.50
CA ILE A 200 -36.69 -26.72 -4.43
C ILE A 200 -38.14 -26.60 -4.90
N SER A 201 -38.38 -26.07 -6.10
CA SER A 201 -39.73 -25.94 -6.65
C SER A 201 -40.39 -27.31 -6.82
N ALA A 202 -39.66 -28.31 -7.34
CA ALA A 202 -40.15 -29.67 -7.49
C ALA A 202 -40.48 -30.32 -6.14
N THR A 203 -39.62 -30.13 -5.13
CA THR A 203 -39.87 -30.64 -3.77
C THR A 203 -41.13 -29.99 -3.19
N LEU A 204 -41.27 -28.67 -3.32
CA LEU A 204 -42.46 -27.95 -2.86
C LEU A 204 -43.72 -28.39 -3.61
N GLN A 205 -43.65 -28.63 -4.92
CA GLN A 205 -44.77 -29.15 -5.71
C GLN A 205 -45.20 -30.54 -5.23
N VAL A 206 -44.24 -31.43 -4.92
CA VAL A 206 -44.52 -32.76 -4.37
C VAL A 206 -45.14 -32.67 -2.98
N GLU A 207 -44.64 -31.79 -2.11
CA GLU A 207 -45.21 -31.57 -0.77
C GLU A 207 -46.66 -31.06 -0.87
N VAL A 208 -46.93 -30.09 -1.75
CA VAL A 208 -48.29 -29.56 -1.98
C VAL A 208 -49.22 -30.62 -2.55
N ALA A 209 -48.76 -31.40 -3.52
CA ALA A 209 -49.55 -32.49 -4.11
C ALA A 209 -49.84 -33.61 -3.10
N SER A 210 -48.86 -33.94 -2.24
CA SER A 210 -49.05 -34.92 -1.18
C SER A 210 -50.08 -34.43 -0.16
N ALA A 211 -49.99 -33.16 0.27
CA ALA A 211 -50.96 -32.56 1.18
C ALA A 211 -52.37 -32.49 0.58
N SER A 212 -52.52 -32.20 -0.73
CA SER A 212 -53.84 -32.24 -1.39
C SER A 212 -54.41 -33.65 -1.47
N LEU A 213 -53.59 -34.65 -1.81
CA LEU A 213 -54.02 -36.05 -1.85
C LEU A 213 -54.38 -36.57 -0.46
N GLU A 214 -53.64 -36.18 0.58
CA GLU A 214 -53.98 -36.51 1.97
C GLU A 214 -55.35 -35.93 2.38
N SER A 215 -55.64 -34.68 2.00
CA SER A 215 -56.95 -34.05 2.21
C SER A 215 -58.08 -34.76 1.45
N GLU A 216 -57.85 -35.14 0.20
CA GLU A 216 -58.82 -35.92 -0.59
C GLU A 216 -59.07 -37.30 0.02
N LEU A 217 -58.02 -37.99 0.46
CA LEU A 217 -58.13 -39.28 1.15
C LEU A 217 -58.89 -39.15 2.48
N GLU A 218 -58.67 -38.07 3.24
CA GLU A 218 -59.42 -37.81 4.48
C GLU A 218 -60.91 -37.57 4.19
N GLN A 219 -61.23 -36.81 3.15
CA GLN A 219 -62.62 -36.60 2.71
C GLN A 219 -63.30 -37.89 2.26
N LEU A 220 -62.61 -38.72 1.47
CA LEU A 220 -63.12 -40.02 1.02
C LEU A 220 -63.33 -40.99 2.18
N LYS A 221 -62.38 -41.08 3.13
CA LYS A 221 -62.54 -41.87 4.36
C LYS A 221 -63.71 -41.38 5.21
N ALA A 222 -63.92 -40.06 5.31
CA ALA A 222 -65.07 -39.51 6.00
C ALA A 222 -66.39 -39.83 5.30
N TYR A 223 -66.42 -39.87 3.97
CA TYR A 223 -67.60 -40.29 3.20
C TYR A 223 -67.89 -41.79 3.37
N GLU A 224 -66.86 -42.64 3.28
CA GLU A 224 -66.97 -44.08 3.54
C GLU A 224 -67.52 -44.34 4.94
N ALA A 225 -67.00 -43.67 5.97
CA ALA A 225 -67.49 -43.79 7.34
C ALA A 225 -68.97 -43.39 7.48
N LYS A 226 -69.44 -42.37 6.75
CA LYS A 226 -70.87 -42.01 6.71
C LYS A 226 -71.70 -43.09 6.03
N LEU A 227 -71.23 -43.62 4.90
CA LEU A 227 -71.93 -44.63 4.12
C LEU A 227 -72.05 -45.97 4.89
N VAL A 228 -70.98 -46.38 5.58
CA VAL A 228 -70.99 -47.54 6.49
C VAL A 228 -72.00 -47.34 7.63
N LYS A 229 -72.12 -46.12 8.16
CA LYS A 229 -73.09 -45.79 9.21
C LYS A 229 -74.54 -45.82 8.69
N GLU A 230 -74.77 -45.44 7.44
CA GLU A 230 -76.11 -45.45 6.81
C GLU A 230 -76.55 -46.85 6.34
N LEU A 231 -75.64 -47.68 5.83
CA LEU A 231 -75.95 -48.99 5.27
C LEU A 231 -75.83 -50.16 6.26
N GLY A 232 -75.20 -49.98 7.42
CA GLY A 232 -75.17 -50.98 8.49
C GLY A 232 -74.47 -52.31 8.15
N ILE A 233 -73.74 -52.37 7.04
CA ILE A 233 -72.96 -53.52 6.57
C ILE A 233 -71.49 -53.11 6.55
N PRO A 234 -70.58 -53.85 7.21
CA PRO A 234 -69.15 -53.59 7.11
C PRO A 234 -68.70 -53.93 5.68
N LEU A 235 -68.18 -52.96 4.94
CA LEU A 235 -67.49 -53.23 3.68
C LEU A 235 -66.17 -53.93 4.01
N GLU A 236 -65.97 -55.10 3.42
CA GLU A 236 -64.81 -55.97 3.65
C GLU A 236 -63.53 -55.26 3.19
N SER A 237 -62.62 -55.02 4.13
CA SER A 237 -61.36 -54.32 3.92
C SER A 237 -60.46 -55.12 2.97
N ALA A 238 -60.19 -54.58 1.78
CA ALA A 238 -59.20 -55.11 0.86
C ALA A 238 -57.76 -54.74 1.29
N ASP A 239 -57.33 -55.22 2.46
CA ASP A 239 -55.96 -55.08 2.96
C ASP A 239 -55.02 -56.22 2.49
N SER A 240 -55.41 -57.03 1.49
CA SER A 240 -54.69 -58.28 1.15
C SER A 240 -53.77 -58.24 -0.08
N THR A 241 -53.61 -57.12 -0.78
CA THR A 241 -52.73 -57.08 -1.97
C THR A 241 -51.80 -55.86 -1.95
N THR A 242 -50.69 -55.95 -1.21
CA THR A 242 -49.33 -55.47 -1.63
C THR A 242 -48.34 -55.84 -0.52
N SER A 243 -48.02 -57.14 -0.44
CA SER A 243 -46.79 -57.65 0.15
C SER A 243 -46.18 -58.57 -0.90
N MET A 244 -45.62 -57.98 -1.96
CA MET A 244 -44.67 -58.60 -2.90
C MET A 244 -44.23 -57.56 -3.93
N ALA A 245 -43.15 -56.85 -3.64
CA ALA A 245 -42.18 -56.37 -4.63
C ALA A 245 -40.93 -55.92 -3.86
N SER A 246 -39.84 -56.67 -4.06
CA SER A 246 -38.46 -56.26 -3.76
C SER A 246 -37.99 -55.18 -4.73
#